data_AF-A0A1F8UYV0-F1
#
_entry.id   AF-A0A1F8UYV0-F1
#
_cell.length_a   1.000
_cell.length_b   1.000
_cell.length_c   1.000
_cell.angle_alpha   90.00
_cell.angle_beta   90.00
_cell.angle_gamma   90.00
#
_symmetry.space_group_name_H-M   'P 1'
#
loop_
_entity.id
_entity.type
_entity.pdbx_description
1 polymer ?
#
loop_
_entity_poly.entity_id
_entity_poly.type
_entity_poly.pdbx_seq_one_letter_code
_entity_poly.pdbx_strand_id
1 'polypeptide(L)'
;MGNRKRTNIFVRIAVIFVIVFFVVSIVQMQVKLSELKEQKNLVESEINKISDDIDEINLRLETPLTDEYIKRVAREKLGYCDEDEIIFYNDLTD
;
A
#
# COMPACT_ATOMS: atom_id res chain seq x y z
N MET A 1 64.52 -4.20 -30.55
CA MET A 1 63.61 -4.65 -29.48
C MET A 1 62.76 -3.47 -28.99
N GLY A 2 61.43 -3.47 -29.14
CA GLY A 2 60.62 -2.34 -28.63
C GLY A 2 59.10 -2.54 -28.53
N ASN A 3 58.53 -3.57 -29.18
CA ASN A 3 57.07 -3.64 -29.35
C ASN A 3 56.32 -4.36 -28.22
N ARG A 4 57.01 -5.15 -27.38
CA ARG A 4 56.38 -5.89 -26.25
C ARG A 4 55.93 -4.99 -25.09
N LYS A 5 56.57 -3.83 -24.90
CA LYS A 5 56.19 -2.90 -23.80
C LYS A 5 54.93 -2.11 -24.13
N ARG A 6 54.72 -1.70 -25.40
CA ARG A 6 53.52 -0.97 -25.80
C ARG A 6 52.27 -1.84 -25.74
N THR A 7 52.33 -3.08 -26.21
CA THR A 7 51.20 -4.03 -26.13
C THR A 7 50.77 -4.30 -24.69
N ASN A 8 51.71 -4.45 -23.75
CA ASN A 8 51.38 -4.59 -22.32
C ASN A 8 50.67 -3.36 -21.74
N ILE A 9 50.97 -2.15 -22.21
CA ILE A 9 50.30 -0.91 -21.76
C ILE A 9 48.87 -0.86 -22.29
N PHE A 10 48.66 -1.17 -23.58
CA PHE A 10 47.32 -1.21 -24.16
C PHE A 10 46.43 -2.28 -23.52
N VAL A 11 46.96 -3.47 -23.24
CA VAL A 11 46.23 -4.53 -22.53
C VAL A 11 45.88 -4.09 -21.11
N ARG A 12 46.81 -3.45 -20.40
CA ARG A 12 46.56 -2.95 -19.04
C ARG A 12 45.46 -1.88 -19.00
N ILE A 13 45.45 -0.98 -19.99
CA ILE A 13 44.39 0.03 -20.14
C ILE A 13 43.04 -0.63 -20.46
N ALA A 14 43.01 -1.61 -21.38
CA ALA A 14 41.79 -2.35 -21.71
C ALA A 14 41.20 -3.07 -20.48
N VAL A 15 42.05 -3.69 -19.66
CA VAL A 15 41.62 -4.34 -18.41
C VAL A 15 41.02 -3.33 -17.43
N ILE A 16 41.60 -2.13 -17.31
CA ILE A 16 41.04 -1.08 -16.45
C ILE A 16 39.64 -0.65 -16.94
N PHE A 17 39.47 -0.48 -18.25
CA PHE A 17 38.15 -0.14 -18.82
C PHE A 17 37.11 -1.23 -18.56
N VAL A 18 37.50 -2.50 -18.68
CA VAL A 18 36.62 -3.63 -18.37
C VAL A 18 36.20 -3.61 -16.89
N ILE A 19 37.14 -3.36 -15.98
CA ILE A 19 36.84 -3.26 -14.55
C ILE A 19 35.88 -2.10 -14.28
N VAL A 20 36.11 -0.92 -14.86
CA VAL A 20 35.23 0.23 -14.71
C VAL A 20 33.83 -0.08 -15.24
N PHE A 21 33.73 -0.75 -16.39
CA PHE A 21 32.45 -1.19 -16.94
C PHE A 21 31.69 -2.11 -15.98
N PHE A 22 32.37 -3.11 -15.41
CA PHE A 22 31.76 -4.00 -14.41
C PHE A 22 31.27 -3.24 -13.18
N VAL A 23 32.06 -2.29 -12.66
CA VAL A 23 31.65 -1.47 -11.50
C VAL A 23 30.39 -0.67 -11.83
N VAL A 24 30.33 -0.04 -13.00
CA VAL A 24 29.14 0.70 -13.44
C VAL A 24 27.92 -0.22 -13.56
N SER A 25 28.07 -1.41 -14.16
CA SER A 25 26.98 -2.38 -14.27
C SER A 25 26.49 -2.87 -12.91
N ILE A 26 27.39 -3.10 -11.95
CA ILE A 26 27.02 -3.51 -10.58
C ILE A 26 26.21 -2.39 -9.91
N VAL A 27 26.65 -1.13 -10.01
CA VAL A 27 25.91 0.00 -9.42
C VAL A 27 24.51 0.11 -10.04
N GLN A 28 24.39 0.00 -11.36
CA GLN A 28 23.08 0.03 -12.03
C GLN A 28 22.18 -1.13 -11.59
N MET A 29 22.75 -2.33 -11.39
CA MET A 29 22.01 -3.48 -10.89
C MET A 29 21.51 -3.26 -9.45
N GLN A 30 22.34 -2.64 -8.60
CA GLN A 30 21.97 -2.32 -7.21
C GLN A 30 20.84 -1.28 -7.15
N VAL A 31 20.88 -0.26 -8.01
CA VAL A 31 19.79 0.74 -8.11
C VAL A 31 18.48 0.06 -8.52
N LYS A 32 18.52 -0.76 -9.57
CA LYS A 32 17.34 -1.49 -10.05
C LYS A 32 16.78 -2.45 -9.01
N LEU A 33 17.66 -3.10 -8.22
CA LEU A 33 17.24 -3.96 -7.11
C LEU A 33 16.58 -3.17 -5.98
N SER A 34 17.09 -1.98 -5.67
CA SER A 34 16.47 -1.09 -4.68
C SER A 34 15.08 -0.67 -5.12
N GLU A 35 14.93 -0.25 -6.38
CA GLU A 35 13.66 0.16 -6.95
C GLU A 35 12.64 -0.99 -6.98
N LEU A 36 13.05 -2.20 -7.37
CA LEU A 36 12.20 -3.38 -7.32
C LEU A 36 11.73 -3.71 -5.90
N LYS A 37 12.61 -3.54 -4.91
CA LYS A 37 12.28 -3.81 -3.51
C LYS A 37 11.29 -2.78 -2.97
N GLU A 38 11.45 -1.52 -3.36
CA GLU A 38 10.52 -0.45 -3.02
C GLU A 38 9.15 -0.68 -3.64
N GLN A 39 9.08 -0.99 -4.94
CA GLN A 39 7.84 -1.33 -5.62
C GLN A 39 7.15 -2.54 -4.97
N LYS A 40 7.90 -3.60 -4.61
CA LYS A 40 7.35 -4.74 -3.88
C LYS A 40 6.73 -4.31 -2.55
N ASN A 41 7.44 -3.51 -1.76
CA ASN A 41 6.95 -3.05 -0.47
C ASN A 41 5.70 -2.18 -0.59
N LEU A 42 5.62 -1.34 -1.63
CA LEU A 42 4.44 -0.52 -1.90
C LEU A 42 3.21 -1.38 -2.19
N VAL A 43 3.36 -2.35 -3.11
CA VAL A 43 2.27 -3.27 -3.47
C VAL A 43 1.87 -4.12 -2.27
N GLU A 44 2.82 -4.61 -1.48
CA GLU A 44 2.55 -5.40 -0.27
C GLU A 44 1.83 -4.56 0.80
N SER A 45 2.20 -3.28 0.94
CA SER A 45 1.47 -2.34 1.81
C SER A 45 0.05 -2.08 1.31
N GLU A 46 -0.18 -2.02 0.00
CA GLU A 46 -1.51 -1.82 -0.58
C GLU A 46 -2.40 -3.04 -0.36
N ILE A 47 -1.84 -4.25 -0.55
CA ILE A 47 -2.52 -5.51 -0.24
C ILE A 47 -2.94 -5.57 1.23
N ASN A 48 -2.04 -5.22 2.15
CA ASN A 48 -2.36 -5.26 3.58
C ASN A 48 -3.48 -4.29 3.93
N LYS A 49 -3.46 -3.06 3.39
CA LYS A 49 -4.53 -2.09 3.62
C LYS A 49 -5.88 -2.61 3.11
N ILE A 50 -5.91 -3.16 1.91
CA ILE A 50 -7.14 -3.72 1.34
C ILE A 50 -7.63 -4.92 2.16
N SER A 51 -6.72 -5.75 2.67
CA SER A 51 -7.06 -6.87 3.55
C SER A 51 -7.68 -6.38 4.86
N ASP A 52 -7.07 -5.38 5.50
CA ASP A 52 -7.59 -4.78 6.73
C ASP A 52 -8.99 -4.17 6.51
N ASP A 53 -9.20 -3.49 5.38
CA ASP A 53 -10.51 -2.92 5.00
C ASP A 53 -11.56 -4.03 4.79
N ILE A 54 -11.18 -5.12 4.14
CA ILE A 54 -12.06 -6.29 3.93
C ILE A 54 -12.45 -6.90 5.28
N ASP A 55 -11.49 -7.09 6.18
CA ASP A 55 -11.74 -7.66 7.50
C ASP A 55 -12.65 -6.75 8.34
N GLU A 56 -12.47 -5.43 8.27
CA GLU A 56 -13.36 -4.47 8.92
C GLU A 56 -14.79 -4.53 8.36
N ILE A 57 -14.93 -4.55 7.03
CA ILE A 57 -16.23 -4.65 6.37
C ILE A 57 -16.93 -5.97 6.74
N ASN A 58 -16.20 -7.08 6.72
CA ASN A 58 -16.73 -8.38 7.11
C ASN A 58 -17.17 -8.38 8.58
N LEU A 59 -16.39 -7.80 9.49
CA LEU A 59 -16.78 -7.67 10.89
C LEU A 59 -18.09 -6.88 11.04
N ARG A 60 -18.27 -5.79 10.27
CA ARG A 60 -19.51 -5.00 10.26
C ARG A 60 -20.70 -5.79 9.70
N LEU A 61 -20.47 -6.65 8.71
CA LEU A 61 -21.51 -7.51 8.11
C LEU A 61 -21.88 -8.69 9.02
N GLU A 62 -20.90 -9.29 9.69
CA GLU A 62 -21.10 -10.40 10.63
C GLU A 62 -21.68 -9.94 11.96
N THR A 63 -21.52 -8.65 12.31
CA THR A 63 -22.21 -8.07 13.45
C THR A 63 -23.72 -8.25 13.22
N PRO A 64 -24.42 -9.02 14.08
CA PRO A 64 -25.82 -9.32 13.85
C PRO A 64 -26.61 -8.02 13.83
N LEU A 65 -27.27 -7.77 12.68
CA LEU A 65 -28.30 -6.76 12.53
C LEU A 65 -29.50 -7.19 13.39
N THR A 66 -29.41 -6.90 14.69
CA THR A 66 -30.51 -7.13 15.61
C THR A 66 -31.63 -6.14 15.32
N ASP A 67 -32.88 -6.56 15.55
CA ASP A 67 -34.06 -5.68 15.38
C ASP A 67 -33.90 -4.36 16.15
N GLU A 68 -33.33 -4.40 17.36
CA GLU A 68 -32.96 -3.23 18.17
C GLU A 68 -32.04 -2.25 17.42
N TYR A 69 -31.00 -2.78 16.76
CA TYR A 69 -30.08 -1.96 15.98
C TYR A 69 -30.79 -1.32 14.77
N ILE A 70 -31.63 -2.08 14.06
CA ILE A 70 -32.41 -1.60 12.91
C ILE A 70 -33.37 -0.49 13.34
N LYS A 71 -34.14 -0.71 14.42
CA LYS A 71 -35.08 0.28 14.98
C LYS A 71 -34.37 1.56 15.40
N ARG A 72 -33.22 1.46 16.04
CA ARG A 72 -32.42 2.63 16.43
C ARG A 72 -31.94 3.43 15.22
N VAL A 73 -31.38 2.77 14.21
CA VAL A 73 -30.93 3.45 12.98
C VAL A 73 -32.12 4.07 12.23
N ALA A 74 -33.27 3.40 12.17
CA ALA A 74 -34.48 3.91 11.56
C ALA A 74 -34.99 5.19 12.25
N ARG A 75 -35.01 5.22 13.60
CA ARG A 75 -35.35 6.44 14.36
C ARG A 75 -34.33 7.55 14.16
N GLU A 76 -33.04 7.28 14.34
CA GLU A 76 -32.00 8.31 14.39
C GLU A 76 -31.64 8.88 13.01
N LYS A 77 -31.62 8.04 11.95
CA LYS A 77 -31.19 8.44 10.62
C LYS A 77 -32.34 8.74 9.67
N LEU A 78 -33.47 8.04 9.82
CA LEU A 78 -34.60 8.13 8.89
C LEU A 78 -35.82 8.79 9.53
N GLY A 79 -35.81 9.05 10.85
CA GLY A 79 -36.93 9.63 11.56
C GLY A 79 -38.17 8.73 11.60
N TYR A 80 -38.00 7.43 11.33
CA TYR A 80 -39.09 6.46 11.36
C TYR A 80 -39.44 6.08 12.80
N CYS A 81 -40.73 5.91 13.07
CA CYS A 81 -41.27 5.41 14.32
C CYS A 81 -42.03 4.11 14.07
N ASP A 82 -42.17 3.28 15.10
CA ASP A 82 -43.04 2.10 15.00
C ASP A 82 -44.50 2.56 14.76
N GLU A 83 -45.31 1.76 14.06
CA GLU A 83 -46.69 2.11 13.67
C GLU A 83 -47.59 2.45 14.88
N ASP A 84 -47.26 1.86 16.03
CA ASP A 84 -47.94 1.94 17.31
C ASP A 84 -47.28 2.92 18.31
N GLU A 85 -46.25 3.68 17.88
CA GLU A 85 -45.51 4.63 18.72
C GLU A 85 -46.11 6.05 18.65
N ILE A 86 -46.54 6.61 19.78
CA ILE A 86 -47.11 7.97 19.87
C ILE A 86 -45.98 8.97 20.16
N ILE A 87 -45.66 9.83 19.20
CA ILE A 87 -44.63 10.88 19.35
C ILE A 87 -45.24 12.10 20.06
N PHE A 88 -44.66 12.49 21.19
CA PHE A 88 -45.01 13.71 21.91
C PHE A 88 -44.01 14.82 21.59
N TYR A 89 -44.46 15.88 20.92
CA TYR A 89 -43.69 17.11 20.76
C TYR A 89 -43.98 18.01 21.96
N ASN A 90 -42.96 18.28 22.76
CA ASN A 90 -43.06 19.25 23.85
C ASN A 90 -42.58 20.61 23.33
N ASP A 91 -43.50 21.47 22.92
CA ASP A 91 -43.22 22.85 22.47
C ASP A 91 -42.93 23.82 23.63
N LEU A 92 -42.64 23.31 24.83
CA LEU A 92 -42.17 24.12 25.94
C LEU A 92 -40.66 24.37 25.75
N THR A 93 -40.33 25.31 24.89
CA THR A 93 -39.02 25.99 24.88
C THR A 93 -38.91 26.88 26.12
N ASP A 94 -37.82 26.73 26.87
CA ASP A 94 -37.37 27.68 27.91
C ASP A 94 -37.17 29.10 27.35
#